data_AF-A0A924Y6P1-F1
#
_entry.id   AF-A0A924Y6P1-F1
#
_cell.length_a   1.000
_cell.length_b   1.000
_cell.length_c   1.000
_cell.angle_alpha   90.00
_cell.angle_beta   90.00
_cell.angle_gamma   90.00
#
_symmetry.space_group_name_H-M   'P 1'
#
loop_
_entity.id
_entity.type
_entity.pdbx_description
1 polymer ?
#
loop_
_entity_poly.entity_id
_entity_poly.type
_entity_poly.pdbx_seq_one_letter_code
_entity_poly.pdbx_strand_id
1 'polypeptide(L)'
;MFQFLSRVFPLSVVLTIAVACVPDAASTLASAVSPAPASPATVTHGSLLLKQDFGGTNGWHGLSATGAGATALRKAVGTIDVANTTTASDAALLTVNKTAMREKTWGAALISGLLPVSNRETNLIKLTLSFDHSVSSLRPITVRVESFDASKKRTGGREGVVYPAAPDFYLRSAVELSTMKPFGGGAFKPTSPFLRITFTINNLPDDATKTGTTKLRVDNVAYASPAYYVSPKGKDTNDGRTEKTAFATPQKAIDAAQPGDIVLVMDGTYMPHDVQDGVVAFRRPGTPAAWITLKNYPGHRPLLSPIGAWNAIRIGQRGTKEMPSKEPALAYLEVRGFIMRGEADLAKEKFADKVGKPDPNTNNNGVNITSRYESQIPHHIRVADNVIEYCGGGGTSGAGDWITIENNIVRNNCWWTIYAGSGISFNGLANFDAADNAYKILVRNNVASGNRCFVAWGRVKRISDGNGIIIDTNYVPAKNKVYFGRTLVQSNLTFNNGGSGIHAFRSHRVDIINNTAYYNGASPELNWGQIFV
;
A
#
# COMPACT_ATOMS: atom_id res chain seq x y z
N MET A 1 74.64 -8.68 13.76
CA MET A 1 75.31 -9.48 12.72
C MET A 1 74.22 -10.18 11.92
N PHE A 2 73.93 -9.67 10.71
CA PHE A 2 73.18 -10.22 9.55
C PHE A 2 71.86 -11.02 9.76
N GLN A 3 70.68 -10.49 9.35
CA GLN A 3 69.90 -10.77 8.10
C GLN A 3 69.21 -12.17 8.07
N PHE A 4 67.97 -12.45 7.62
CA PHE A 4 66.88 -11.75 6.91
C PHE A 4 65.63 -12.70 6.81
N LEU A 5 64.41 -12.14 6.64
CA LEU A 5 63.17 -12.64 5.95
C LEU A 5 62.55 -14.00 6.36
N SER A 6 61.23 -14.30 6.30
CA SER A 6 59.94 -13.59 6.22
C SER A 6 58.80 -14.63 6.10
N ARG A 7 57.59 -14.27 6.58
CA ARG A 7 56.25 -14.56 6.02
C ARG A 7 55.50 -15.91 6.27
N VAL A 8 54.35 -15.79 6.97
CA VAL A 8 52.93 -16.07 6.57
C VAL A 8 52.10 -16.85 7.63
N PHE A 9 50.89 -16.31 7.88
CA PHE A 9 49.78 -16.75 8.74
C PHE A 9 49.05 -18.04 8.28
N PRO A 10 48.23 -18.67 9.14
CA PRO A 10 47.69 -20.00 8.92
C PRO A 10 46.33 -20.06 8.18
N LEU A 11 46.09 -21.26 7.65
CA LEU A 11 44.91 -21.81 7.00
C LEU A 11 43.56 -21.45 7.66
N SER A 12 42.58 -21.05 6.84
CA SER A 12 41.15 -21.18 7.12
C SER A 12 40.58 -22.31 6.26
N VAL A 13 39.95 -23.28 6.91
CA VAL A 13 39.28 -24.42 6.28
C VAL A 13 37.99 -23.96 5.60
N VAL A 14 37.89 -24.27 4.31
CA VAL A 14 36.78 -24.00 3.40
C VAL A 14 35.75 -25.13 3.49
N LEU A 15 34.46 -24.79 3.56
CA LEU A 15 33.38 -25.72 3.20
C LEU A 15 32.46 -25.06 2.17
N THR A 16 32.69 -25.43 0.91
CA THR A 16 31.81 -25.18 -0.24
C THR A 16 30.75 -26.29 -0.26
N ILE A 17 29.45 -25.95 -0.30
CA ILE A 17 28.43 -26.89 -0.79
C ILE A 17 28.15 -26.55 -2.24
N ALA A 18 28.54 -27.48 -3.10
CA ALA A 18 28.27 -27.49 -4.53
C ALA A 18 26.77 -27.65 -4.80
N VAL A 19 26.23 -26.82 -5.70
CA VAL A 19 25.09 -27.18 -6.53
C VAL A 19 25.68 -27.70 -7.83
N ALA A 20 25.43 -28.97 -8.15
CA ALA A 20 25.94 -29.61 -9.34
C ALA A 20 25.39 -28.92 -10.60
N CYS A 21 26.32 -28.51 -11.46
CA CYS A 21 26.09 -28.04 -12.83
C CYS A 21 26.56 -29.17 -13.77
N VAL A 22 25.73 -29.54 -14.75
CA VAL A 22 26.12 -30.40 -15.89
C VAL A 22 26.11 -29.49 -17.13
N PRO A 23 27.11 -29.59 -18.04
CA PRO A 23 27.59 -28.45 -18.81
C PRO A 23 26.81 -28.16 -20.11
N ASP A 24 27.00 -26.91 -20.56
CA ASP A 24 26.49 -26.26 -21.75
C ASP A 24 26.62 -27.08 -23.05
N ALA A 25 25.54 -27.06 -23.83
CA ALA A 25 25.62 -27.06 -25.29
C ALA A 25 25.01 -25.74 -25.78
N ALA A 26 25.86 -24.91 -26.39
CA ALA A 26 25.48 -23.63 -26.97
C ALA A 26 24.45 -23.81 -28.08
N SER A 27 23.31 -23.12 -27.97
CA SER A 27 22.49 -22.77 -29.14
C SER A 27 21.87 -21.40 -28.93
N THR A 28 22.26 -20.48 -29.80
CA THR A 28 21.66 -19.16 -30.01
C THR A 28 20.13 -19.26 -30.16
N LEU A 29 19.36 -18.77 -29.20
CA LEU A 29 17.93 -18.53 -29.38
C LEU A 29 17.56 -17.20 -28.74
N ALA A 30 17.08 -16.29 -29.60
CA ALA A 30 16.55 -14.99 -29.27
C ALA A 30 15.55 -15.06 -28.11
N SER A 31 15.65 -14.09 -27.20
CA SER A 31 14.70 -13.89 -26.11
C SER A 31 13.30 -13.64 -26.68
N ALA A 32 12.47 -14.67 -26.70
CA ALA A 32 11.03 -14.52 -26.91
C ALA A 32 10.44 -13.89 -25.65
N VAL A 33 10.39 -12.56 -25.65
CA VAL A 33 9.52 -11.79 -24.75
C VAL A 33 8.10 -12.24 -25.03
N SER A 34 7.46 -12.91 -24.06
CA SER A 34 6.02 -13.14 -24.15
C SER A 34 5.32 -11.79 -24.23
N PRO A 35 4.48 -11.54 -25.23
CA PRO A 35 3.75 -10.28 -25.33
C PRO A 35 2.86 -10.13 -24.09
N ALA A 36 2.88 -8.93 -23.52
CA ALA A 36 1.94 -8.54 -22.49
C ALA A 36 0.51 -8.80 -23.00
N PRO A 37 -0.39 -9.38 -22.20
CA PRO A 37 -1.78 -9.50 -22.60
C PRO A 37 -2.31 -8.09 -22.91
N ALA A 38 -2.83 -7.91 -24.12
CA ALA A 38 -3.52 -6.69 -24.51
C ALA A 38 -4.61 -6.39 -23.48
N SER A 39 -4.63 -5.16 -22.96
CA SER A 39 -5.62 -4.69 -22.01
C SER A 39 -7.02 -4.86 -22.60
N PRO A 40 -7.89 -5.75 -22.06
CA PRO A 40 -9.26 -5.77 -22.51
C PRO A 40 -9.92 -4.54 -21.89
N ALA A 41 -10.48 -3.67 -22.73
CA ALA A 41 -11.44 -2.66 -22.30
C ALA A 41 -12.59 -3.39 -21.57
N THR A 42 -12.52 -3.47 -20.25
CA THR A 42 -13.45 -4.23 -19.42
C THR A 42 -14.17 -3.29 -18.48
N VAL A 43 -15.49 -3.39 -18.50
CA VAL A 43 -16.41 -2.67 -17.63
C VAL A 43 -15.91 -2.76 -16.19
N THR A 44 -15.54 -1.61 -15.60
CA THR A 44 -15.23 -1.50 -14.18
C THR A 44 -16.52 -1.75 -13.40
N HIS A 45 -16.70 -2.98 -12.91
CA HIS A 45 -17.72 -3.25 -11.91
C HIS A 45 -17.40 -2.39 -10.67
N GLY A 46 -18.39 -1.66 -10.15
CA GLY A 46 -18.24 -0.75 -9.01
C GLY A 46 -18.03 0.74 -9.33
N SER A 47 -17.59 1.10 -10.54
CA SER A 47 -17.49 2.52 -10.93
C SER A 47 -18.86 3.14 -11.20
N LEU A 48 -19.05 4.36 -10.68
CA LEU A 48 -20.23 5.18 -10.93
C LEU A 48 -20.07 6.10 -12.13
N LEU A 49 -18.85 6.29 -12.62
CA LEU A 49 -18.56 7.06 -13.82
C LEU A 49 -18.83 6.19 -15.05
N LEU A 50 -19.75 6.62 -15.92
CA LEU A 50 -20.19 5.86 -17.09
C LEU A 50 -19.06 5.71 -18.13
N LYS A 51 -18.18 4.72 -17.97
CA LYS A 51 -16.96 4.51 -18.78
C LYS A 51 -16.00 5.71 -18.77
N GLN A 52 -15.99 6.48 -17.67
CA GLN A 52 -15.30 7.78 -17.57
C GLN A 52 -14.38 7.91 -16.36
N ASP A 53 -14.05 6.80 -15.68
CA ASP A 53 -12.93 6.80 -14.76
C ASP A 53 -11.71 7.34 -15.50
N PHE A 54 -11.07 8.35 -14.93
CA PHE A 54 -9.94 8.99 -15.58
C PHE A 54 -8.76 8.03 -15.54
N GLY A 55 -8.19 7.71 -16.69
CA GLY A 55 -7.05 6.80 -16.78
C GLY A 55 -6.46 6.76 -18.18
N GLY A 56 -5.60 5.78 -18.45
CA GLY A 56 -4.91 5.65 -19.73
C GLY A 56 -5.84 5.58 -20.94
N THR A 57 -7.03 4.99 -20.80
CA THR A 57 -7.98 4.77 -21.92
C THR A 57 -9.09 5.83 -22.01
N ASN A 58 -9.41 6.52 -20.92
CA ASN A 58 -10.55 7.43 -20.83
C ASN A 58 -10.10 8.80 -20.30
N GLY A 59 -10.32 9.85 -21.07
CA GLY A 59 -9.98 11.22 -20.72
C GLY A 59 -11.20 12.07 -20.32
N TRP A 60 -10.96 13.13 -19.57
CA TRP A 60 -11.97 14.16 -19.28
C TRP A 60 -12.05 15.14 -20.45
N HIS A 61 -13.11 15.05 -21.27
CA HIS A 61 -13.30 15.95 -22.41
C HIS A 61 -13.49 17.42 -22.01
N GLY A 62 -13.96 17.67 -20.78
CA GLY A 62 -14.10 19.01 -20.21
C GLY A 62 -12.91 19.43 -19.33
N LEU A 63 -11.75 18.76 -19.46
CA LEU A 63 -10.56 19.08 -18.68
C LEU A 63 -10.13 20.53 -18.91
N SER A 64 -10.05 21.31 -17.83
CA SER A 64 -9.64 22.71 -17.88
C SER A 64 -8.81 23.10 -16.66
N ALA A 65 -8.12 24.23 -16.75
CA ALA A 65 -7.45 24.86 -15.61
C ALA A 65 -8.07 26.22 -15.29
N THR A 66 -7.97 26.62 -14.02
CA THR A 66 -8.21 28.00 -13.58
C THR A 66 -7.04 28.48 -12.74
N GLY A 67 -6.82 29.80 -12.70
CA GLY A 67 -5.70 30.43 -12.00
C GLY A 67 -4.72 31.10 -12.96
N ALA A 68 -4.04 32.16 -12.52
CA ALA A 68 -3.08 32.87 -13.36
C ALA A 68 -1.92 31.94 -13.76
N GLY A 69 -1.53 31.92 -15.03
CA GLY A 69 -0.46 31.05 -15.54
C GLY A 69 -0.74 29.54 -15.46
N ALA A 70 -1.98 29.13 -15.14
CA ALA A 70 -2.36 27.74 -15.05
C ALA A 70 -2.79 27.18 -16.41
N THR A 71 -2.30 25.99 -16.77
CA THR A 71 -2.73 25.24 -17.95
C THR A 71 -3.06 23.82 -17.55
N ALA A 72 -4.10 23.26 -18.18
CA ALA A 72 -4.45 21.85 -18.05
C ALA A 72 -4.28 21.16 -19.40
N LEU A 73 -3.67 19.98 -19.38
CA LEU A 73 -3.56 19.13 -20.56
C LEU A 73 -3.51 17.67 -20.14
N ARG A 74 -3.84 16.79 -21.08
CA ARG A 74 -3.51 15.37 -20.95
C ARG A 74 -2.08 15.15 -21.41
N LYS A 75 -1.32 14.37 -20.65
CA LYS A 75 0.07 14.07 -20.99
C LYS A 75 0.37 12.62 -20.70
N ALA A 76 1.02 11.98 -21.65
CA ALA A 76 1.74 10.75 -21.44
C ALA A 76 2.91 11.02 -20.46
N VAL A 77 2.76 10.63 -19.18
CA VAL A 77 3.80 10.77 -18.13
C VAL A 77 4.07 9.47 -17.36
N GLY A 78 5.34 9.06 -17.35
CA GLY A 78 5.89 8.07 -16.41
C GLY A 78 5.36 6.63 -16.55
N THR A 79 6.11 5.69 -15.99
CA THR A 79 6.00 4.23 -16.24
C THR A 79 5.42 3.46 -15.07
N ILE A 80 4.78 4.17 -14.13
CA ILE A 80 4.46 3.67 -12.78
C ILE A 80 3.48 2.49 -12.83
N ASP A 81 2.70 2.41 -13.90
CA ASP A 81 1.59 1.48 -14.03
C ASP A 81 1.96 0.14 -14.70
N VAL A 82 3.11 0.02 -15.36
CA VAL A 82 3.48 -1.21 -16.08
C VAL A 82 4.98 -1.50 -15.99
N ALA A 83 5.30 -2.68 -15.44
CA ALA A 83 6.65 -3.17 -15.17
C ALA A 83 7.61 -2.93 -16.34
N ASN A 84 8.71 -2.22 -16.10
CA ASN A 84 9.82 -2.05 -17.05
C ASN A 84 9.40 -1.56 -18.46
N THR A 85 8.25 -0.92 -18.59
CA THR A 85 7.83 -0.32 -19.86
C THR A 85 8.20 1.16 -19.91
N THR A 86 8.19 1.74 -21.11
CA THR A 86 8.15 3.20 -21.32
C THR A 86 6.72 3.69 -21.55
N THR A 87 5.72 2.82 -21.40
CA THR A 87 4.31 3.14 -21.64
C THR A 87 3.87 4.13 -20.59
N ALA A 88 3.67 5.35 -21.06
CA ALA A 88 3.34 6.46 -20.21
C ALA A 88 1.85 6.46 -19.85
N SER A 89 1.50 6.75 -18.59
CA SER A 89 0.09 6.96 -18.22
C SER A 89 -0.43 8.25 -18.86
N ASP A 90 -1.70 8.28 -19.28
CA ASP A 90 -2.29 9.46 -19.91
C ASP A 90 -2.93 10.39 -18.87
N ALA A 91 -2.06 10.98 -18.05
CA ALA A 91 -2.39 11.75 -16.86
C ALA A 91 -3.04 13.11 -17.17
N ALA A 92 -3.82 13.64 -16.23
CA ALA A 92 -4.22 15.03 -16.23
C ALA A 92 -3.14 15.86 -15.53
N LEU A 93 -2.56 16.81 -16.25
CA LEU A 93 -1.48 17.66 -15.76
C LEU A 93 -1.97 19.10 -15.63
N LEU A 94 -1.92 19.61 -14.42
CA LEU A 94 -1.97 21.04 -14.13
C LEU A 94 -0.55 21.58 -14.08
N THR A 95 -0.24 22.55 -14.93
CA THR A 95 1.02 23.27 -14.92
C THR A 95 0.76 24.72 -14.54
N VAL A 96 1.54 25.24 -13.59
CA VAL A 96 1.40 26.61 -13.09
C VAL A 96 2.71 27.35 -13.31
N ASN A 97 2.70 28.30 -14.24
CA ASN A 97 3.83 29.20 -14.45
C ASN A 97 3.82 30.31 -13.39
N LYS A 98 4.74 30.25 -12.43
CA LYS A 98 4.79 31.20 -11.31
C LYS A 98 5.15 32.63 -11.74
N THR A 99 5.77 32.83 -12.91
CA THR A 99 6.12 34.19 -13.38
C THR A 99 4.90 34.99 -13.83
N ALA A 100 3.80 34.31 -14.17
CA ALA A 100 2.53 34.96 -14.50
C ALA A 100 1.76 35.46 -13.26
N MET A 101 2.25 35.16 -12.04
CA MET A 101 1.55 35.47 -10.78
C MET A 101 1.83 36.89 -10.30
N ARG A 102 0.78 37.71 -10.26
CA ARG A 102 0.86 39.10 -9.77
C ARG A 102 0.80 39.18 -8.24
N GLU A 103 0.03 38.31 -7.60
CA GLU A 103 -0.20 38.29 -6.14
C GLU A 103 0.88 37.50 -5.38
N LYS A 104 1.00 37.78 -4.06
CA LYS A 104 1.87 37.03 -3.14
C LYS A 104 1.31 35.65 -2.80
N THR A 105 0.00 35.48 -2.91
CA THR A 105 -0.71 34.20 -2.77
C THR A 105 -1.37 33.84 -4.08
N TRP A 106 -1.35 32.57 -4.46
CA TRP A 106 -2.02 32.11 -5.67
C TRP A 106 -2.67 30.74 -5.47
N GLY A 107 -3.72 30.50 -6.25
CA GLY A 107 -4.37 29.20 -6.37
C GLY A 107 -4.59 28.82 -7.82
N ALA A 108 -4.38 27.55 -8.13
CA ALA A 108 -4.62 26.98 -9.44
C ALA A 108 -5.38 25.66 -9.29
N ALA A 109 -6.35 25.43 -10.17
CA ALA A 109 -7.18 24.26 -10.11
C ALA A 109 -7.23 23.52 -11.45
N LEU A 110 -7.21 22.19 -11.36
CA LEU A 110 -7.48 21.24 -12.42
C LEU A 110 -8.93 20.79 -12.29
N ILE A 111 -9.72 20.95 -13.35
CA ILE A 111 -11.18 20.75 -13.32
C ILE A 111 -11.55 19.70 -14.37
N SER A 112 -12.36 18.72 -13.99
CA SER A 112 -12.79 17.64 -14.89
C SER A 112 -13.77 18.05 -15.99
N GLY A 113 -14.42 19.20 -15.85
CA GLY A 113 -15.70 19.46 -16.51
C GLY A 113 -16.85 18.67 -15.87
N LEU A 114 -18.02 18.63 -16.52
CA LEU A 114 -19.15 17.83 -16.06
C LEU A 114 -19.01 16.39 -16.56
N LEU A 115 -18.92 15.45 -15.62
CA LEU A 115 -18.84 14.02 -15.86
C LEU A 115 -20.22 13.39 -15.62
N PRO A 116 -20.84 12.70 -16.59
CA PRO A 116 -22.03 11.88 -16.33
C PRO A 116 -21.74 10.72 -15.37
N VAL A 117 -22.71 10.46 -14.50
CA VAL A 117 -22.65 9.48 -13.41
C VAL A 117 -23.94 8.68 -13.41
N SER A 118 -23.84 7.38 -13.14
CA SER A 118 -25.00 6.54 -12.84
C SER A 118 -24.86 5.94 -11.45
N ASN A 119 -25.34 6.66 -10.44
CA ASN A 119 -25.31 6.23 -9.06
C ASN A 119 -26.70 6.03 -8.47
N ARG A 120 -26.91 4.85 -7.85
CA ARG A 120 -28.13 4.51 -7.10
C ARG A 120 -27.93 4.59 -5.59
N GLU A 121 -26.69 4.65 -5.11
CA GLU A 121 -26.38 4.75 -3.69
C GLU A 121 -26.70 6.16 -3.19
N THR A 122 -27.57 6.25 -2.18
CA THR A 122 -28.04 7.51 -1.60
C THR A 122 -27.23 7.91 -0.36
N ASN A 123 -26.54 6.95 0.26
CA ASN A 123 -25.77 7.16 1.46
C ASN A 123 -24.31 7.54 1.13
N LEU A 124 -23.97 8.79 1.43
CA LEU A 124 -22.63 9.34 1.25
C LEU A 124 -21.52 8.55 1.93
N ILE A 125 -21.84 7.85 3.02
CA ILE A 125 -20.86 7.10 3.79
C ILE A 125 -20.23 5.96 2.99
N LYS A 126 -20.93 5.48 1.94
CA LYS A 126 -20.49 4.37 1.11
C LYS A 126 -19.77 4.82 -0.16
N LEU A 127 -19.67 6.12 -0.41
CA LEU A 127 -19.12 6.64 -1.65
C LEU A 127 -17.67 7.06 -1.43
N THR A 128 -16.80 6.51 -2.29
CA THR A 128 -15.36 6.72 -2.21
C THR A 128 -14.88 7.38 -3.50
N LEU A 129 -14.09 8.43 -3.36
CA LEU A 129 -13.27 8.97 -4.44
C LEU A 129 -11.83 8.51 -4.22
N SER A 130 -11.24 7.86 -5.22
CA SER A 130 -9.83 7.48 -5.21
C SER A 130 -9.14 7.98 -6.46
N PHE A 131 -7.86 8.32 -6.34
CA PHE A 131 -7.05 8.86 -7.42
C PHE A 131 -5.58 8.79 -7.05
N ASP A 132 -4.75 8.66 -8.07
CA ASP A 132 -3.32 8.79 -7.90
C ASP A 132 -2.91 10.24 -8.18
N HIS A 133 -1.94 10.73 -7.42
CA HIS A 133 -1.46 12.10 -7.56
C HIS A 133 0.03 12.20 -7.32
N SER A 134 0.62 13.25 -7.90
CA SER A 134 1.99 13.67 -7.65
C SER A 134 2.07 15.18 -7.87
N VAL A 135 2.80 15.88 -7.02
CA VAL A 135 2.98 17.32 -7.12
C VAL A 135 4.46 17.66 -6.99
N SER A 136 4.95 18.56 -7.84
CA SER A 136 6.37 18.91 -7.93
C SER A 136 6.92 19.68 -6.72
N SER A 137 6.09 19.88 -5.69
CA SER A 137 6.48 20.51 -4.43
C SER A 137 5.52 20.05 -3.34
N LEU A 138 6.03 19.91 -2.12
CA LEU A 138 5.27 19.38 -0.99
C LEU A 138 4.19 20.38 -0.54
N ARG A 139 3.00 20.31 -1.14
CA ARG A 139 1.85 21.15 -0.82
C ARG A 139 0.57 20.33 -0.75
N PRO A 140 -0.41 20.70 0.10
CA PRO A 140 -1.69 20.00 0.14
C PRO A 140 -2.44 20.16 -1.19
N ILE A 141 -3.22 19.14 -1.54
CA ILE A 141 -4.13 19.18 -2.67
C ILE A 141 -5.55 19.22 -2.10
N THR A 142 -6.25 20.32 -2.36
CA THR A 142 -7.67 20.44 -2.03
C THR A 142 -8.47 19.73 -3.11
N VAL A 143 -9.31 18.77 -2.71
CA VAL A 143 -10.14 17.97 -3.60
C VAL A 143 -11.60 18.35 -3.37
N ARG A 144 -12.30 18.70 -4.45
CA ARG A 144 -13.72 19.04 -4.42
C ARG A 144 -14.50 18.09 -5.32
N VAL A 145 -15.64 17.63 -4.83
CA VAL A 145 -16.62 16.86 -5.59
C VAL A 145 -17.95 17.58 -5.53
N GLU A 146 -18.45 17.98 -6.70
CA GLU A 146 -19.68 18.76 -6.83
C GLU A 146 -20.71 17.97 -7.63
N SER A 147 -21.98 18.06 -7.26
CA SER A 147 -23.08 17.34 -7.88
C SER A 147 -24.01 18.29 -8.63
N PHE A 148 -24.48 17.89 -9.82
CA PHE A 148 -25.31 18.71 -10.71
C PHE A 148 -26.53 17.93 -11.16
N ASP A 149 -27.69 18.59 -11.20
CA ASP A 149 -28.95 17.99 -11.63
C ASP A 149 -29.01 17.74 -13.14
N ALA A 150 -30.13 17.17 -13.62
CA ALA A 150 -30.34 16.88 -15.04
C ALA A 150 -30.26 18.12 -15.96
N SER A 151 -30.53 19.31 -15.41
CA SER A 151 -30.39 20.58 -16.12
C SER A 151 -28.97 21.16 -16.00
N LYS A 152 -28.01 20.38 -15.52
CA LYS A 152 -26.60 20.76 -15.30
C LYS A 152 -26.45 21.92 -14.30
N LYS A 153 -27.44 22.15 -13.43
CA LYS A 153 -27.37 23.14 -12.35
C LYS A 153 -26.76 22.50 -11.11
N ARG A 154 -25.82 23.22 -10.49
CA ARG A 154 -25.15 22.77 -9.28
C ARG A 154 -26.14 22.59 -8.13
N THR A 155 -26.08 21.44 -7.46
CA THR A 155 -26.93 21.10 -6.32
C THR A 155 -26.20 21.23 -4.98
N GLY A 156 -24.89 20.92 -4.93
CA GLY A 156 -24.03 21.10 -3.76
C GLY A 156 -22.66 20.46 -3.95
N GLY A 157 -21.77 20.60 -2.96
CA GLY A 157 -20.39 20.10 -3.05
C GLY A 157 -19.84 19.55 -1.73
N ARG A 158 -18.74 18.81 -1.85
CA ARG A 158 -17.92 18.26 -0.77
C ARG A 158 -16.46 18.65 -1.00
N GLU A 159 -15.75 19.01 0.07
CA GLU A 159 -14.33 19.38 0.04
C GLU A 159 -13.52 18.58 1.07
N GLY A 160 -12.37 18.09 0.64
CA GLY A 160 -11.38 17.41 1.45
C GLY A 160 -9.98 17.84 1.04
N VAL A 161 -8.98 17.41 1.81
CA VAL A 161 -7.57 17.72 1.55
C VAL A 161 -6.78 16.43 1.61
N VAL A 162 -5.89 16.22 0.65
CA VAL A 162 -4.91 15.14 0.67
C VAL A 162 -3.50 15.71 0.72
N TYR A 163 -2.60 14.97 1.35
CA TYR A 163 -1.23 15.40 1.61
C TYR A 163 -0.26 14.47 0.89
N PRO A 164 0.41 14.96 -0.18
CA PRO A 164 1.56 14.29 -0.78
C PRO A 164 2.63 13.98 0.28
N ALA A 165 3.36 12.88 0.11
CA ALA A 165 4.41 12.51 1.08
C ALA A 165 5.75 13.21 0.79
N ALA A 166 6.08 13.38 -0.49
CA ALA A 166 7.27 14.09 -0.96
C ALA A 166 6.99 14.74 -2.32
N PRO A 167 7.81 15.72 -2.76
CA PRO A 167 7.78 16.21 -4.13
C PRO A 167 7.93 15.08 -5.14
N ASP A 168 7.16 15.16 -6.21
CA ASP A 168 7.13 14.20 -7.33
C ASP A 168 6.85 12.73 -6.93
N PHE A 169 6.46 12.48 -5.67
CA PHE A 169 6.07 11.16 -5.20
C PHE A 169 4.67 10.81 -5.68
N TYR A 170 4.56 9.68 -6.36
CA TYR A 170 3.30 9.14 -6.82
C TYR A 170 2.61 8.40 -5.68
N LEU A 171 1.46 8.92 -5.27
CA LEU A 171 0.70 8.42 -4.14
C LEU A 171 -0.75 8.23 -4.53
N ARG A 172 -1.31 7.06 -4.21
CA ARG A 172 -2.75 6.85 -4.23
C ARG A 172 -3.41 7.44 -3.00
N SER A 173 -4.42 8.29 -3.22
CA SER A 173 -5.35 8.75 -2.19
C SER A 173 -6.70 8.09 -2.38
N ALA A 174 -7.36 7.79 -1.26
CA ALA A 174 -8.79 7.45 -1.24
C ALA A 174 -9.45 8.24 -0.11
N VAL A 175 -10.54 8.95 -0.44
CA VAL A 175 -11.30 9.80 0.47
C VAL A 175 -12.76 9.37 0.46
N GLU A 176 -13.33 9.20 1.66
CA GLU A 176 -14.76 8.93 1.82
C GLU A 176 -15.54 10.24 1.75
N LEU A 177 -16.56 10.29 0.90
CA LEU A 177 -17.34 11.52 0.70
C LEU A 177 -18.02 12.01 1.98
N SER A 178 -18.33 11.11 2.92
CA SER A 178 -18.88 11.47 4.23
C SER A 178 -17.87 12.16 5.15
N THR A 179 -16.56 11.94 4.96
CA THR A 179 -15.52 12.62 5.75
C THR A 179 -15.16 14.00 5.19
N MET A 180 -15.62 14.30 3.98
CA MET A 180 -15.44 15.60 3.34
C MET A 180 -16.45 16.62 3.89
N LYS A 181 -15.97 17.86 4.10
CA LYS A 181 -16.80 18.96 4.58
C LYS A 181 -17.76 19.42 3.47
N PRO A 182 -18.97 19.90 3.79
CA PRO A 182 -19.81 20.59 2.81
C PRO A 182 -19.06 21.76 2.16
N PHE A 183 -19.24 21.95 0.86
CA PHE A 183 -18.59 23.01 0.10
C PHE A 183 -19.57 23.75 -0.82
N GLY A 184 -19.49 25.09 -0.80
CA GLY A 184 -20.39 25.98 -1.53
C GLY A 184 -21.84 25.93 -1.02
N GLY A 185 -22.75 26.61 -1.72
CA GLY A 185 -24.17 26.60 -1.39
C GLY A 185 -24.88 25.28 -1.77
N GLY A 186 -26.04 25.00 -1.16
CA GLY A 186 -26.83 23.81 -1.45
C GLY A 186 -26.34 22.52 -0.77
N ALA A 187 -26.90 21.38 -1.18
CA ALA A 187 -26.61 20.06 -0.60
C ALA A 187 -26.13 19.10 -1.68
N PHE A 188 -25.01 18.43 -1.44
CA PHE A 188 -24.51 17.42 -2.37
C PHE A 188 -25.52 16.27 -2.48
N LYS A 189 -25.93 15.94 -3.71
CA LYS A 189 -26.89 14.87 -4.00
C LYS A 189 -26.18 13.69 -4.68
N PRO A 190 -25.99 12.55 -3.99
CA PRO A 190 -25.29 11.38 -4.54
C PRO A 190 -25.85 10.83 -5.85
N THR A 191 -27.17 10.93 -6.04
CA THR A 191 -27.89 10.39 -7.19
C THR A 191 -28.00 11.38 -8.35
N SER A 192 -27.33 12.54 -8.25
CA SER A 192 -27.27 13.51 -9.34
C SER A 192 -26.60 12.88 -10.59
N PRO A 193 -27.14 13.13 -11.80
CA PRO A 193 -26.66 12.50 -13.02
C PRO A 193 -25.31 13.04 -13.51
N PHE A 194 -24.82 14.13 -12.92
CA PHE A 194 -23.52 14.71 -13.24
C PHE A 194 -22.73 15.06 -11.99
N LEU A 195 -21.41 14.89 -12.08
CA LEU A 195 -20.46 15.37 -11.09
C LEU A 195 -19.34 16.21 -11.72
N ARG A 196 -18.67 17.01 -10.90
CA ARG A 196 -17.40 17.67 -11.24
C ARG A 196 -16.40 17.38 -10.14
N ILE A 197 -15.18 17.02 -10.53
CA ILE A 197 -14.05 16.85 -9.63
C ILE A 197 -13.09 18.00 -9.90
N THR A 198 -12.58 18.61 -8.84
CA THR A 198 -11.60 19.69 -8.92
C THR A 198 -10.46 19.43 -7.95
N PHE A 199 -9.23 19.49 -8.46
CA PHE A 199 -8.01 19.42 -7.65
C PHE A 199 -7.34 20.78 -7.65
N THR A 200 -7.18 21.37 -6.48
CA THR A 200 -6.60 22.70 -6.31
C THR A 200 -5.29 22.61 -5.57
N ILE A 201 -4.28 23.28 -6.10
CA ILE A 201 -3.01 23.56 -5.42
C ILE A 201 -2.83 25.07 -5.29
N ASN A 202 -2.36 25.49 -4.13
CA ASN A 202 -2.06 26.90 -3.85
C ASN A 202 -0.59 27.03 -3.48
N ASN A 203 -0.03 28.24 -3.50
CA ASN A 203 1.26 28.44 -2.84
C ASN A 203 1.13 28.38 -1.31
N LEU A 204 2.20 27.92 -0.69
CA LEU A 204 2.36 28.07 0.76
C LEU A 204 2.75 29.53 1.04
N PRO A 205 2.33 30.11 2.18
CA PRO A 205 2.71 31.47 2.57
C PRO A 205 4.22 31.75 2.51
N ASP A 206 5.04 30.71 2.71
CA ASP A 206 6.51 30.79 2.71
C ASP A 206 7.17 30.45 1.36
N ASP A 207 6.39 30.16 0.30
CA ASP A 207 6.89 29.92 -1.07
C ASP A 207 7.25 31.26 -1.72
N ALA A 208 8.36 31.86 -1.25
CA ALA A 208 8.80 33.22 -1.58
C ALA A 208 9.35 33.38 -3.01
N THR A 209 9.52 32.29 -3.77
CA THR A 209 10.15 32.34 -5.09
C THR A 209 9.10 32.33 -6.22
N LYS A 210 9.00 33.48 -6.91
CA LYS A 210 8.17 33.65 -8.13
C LYS A 210 8.77 32.98 -9.38
N THR A 211 9.79 32.14 -9.22
CA THR A 211 10.51 31.50 -10.33
C THR A 211 10.10 30.04 -10.48
N GLY A 212 10.10 29.55 -11.73
CA GLY A 212 9.86 28.15 -12.04
C GLY A 212 8.39 27.77 -12.30
N THR A 213 8.17 26.46 -12.37
CA THR A 213 6.89 25.85 -12.74
C THR A 213 6.47 24.84 -11.68
N THR A 214 5.24 24.95 -11.17
CA THR A 214 4.66 23.91 -10.31
C THR A 214 3.78 22.99 -11.15
N LYS A 215 3.87 21.68 -10.92
CA LYS A 215 3.07 20.68 -11.61
C LYS A 215 2.27 19.87 -10.61
N LEU A 216 0.99 19.67 -10.89
CA LEU A 216 0.15 18.65 -10.26
C LEU A 216 -0.24 17.65 -11.36
N ARG A 217 0.10 16.40 -11.14
CA ARG A 217 -0.29 15.24 -11.93
C ARG A 217 -1.41 14.51 -11.18
N VAL A 218 -2.48 14.17 -11.90
CA VAL A 218 -3.57 13.34 -11.41
C VAL A 218 -3.84 12.21 -12.42
N ASP A 219 -3.97 10.99 -11.90
CA ASP A 219 -4.20 9.78 -12.67
C ASP A 219 -5.27 8.92 -11.98
N ASN A 220 -5.78 7.92 -12.73
CA ASN A 220 -6.51 6.78 -12.16
C ASN A 220 -7.64 7.17 -11.20
N VAL A 221 -8.40 8.21 -11.58
CA VAL A 221 -9.50 8.75 -10.77
C VAL A 221 -10.71 7.83 -10.89
N ALA A 222 -11.12 7.25 -9.78
CA ALA A 222 -12.28 6.39 -9.67
C ALA A 222 -13.26 6.94 -8.61
N TYR A 223 -14.52 7.09 -9.00
CA TYR A 223 -15.63 7.42 -8.12
C TYR A 223 -16.56 6.21 -8.03
N ALA A 224 -16.61 5.58 -6.86
CA ALA A 224 -17.16 4.24 -6.72
C ALA A 224 -18.17 4.12 -5.58
N SER A 225 -19.09 3.19 -5.75
CA SER A 225 -19.93 2.62 -4.68
C SER A 225 -19.48 1.18 -4.38
N PRO A 226 -19.85 0.61 -3.22
CA PRO A 226 -19.51 -0.75 -2.88
C PRO A 226 -20.10 -1.77 -3.86
N ALA A 227 -19.32 -2.79 -4.19
CA ALA A 227 -19.77 -3.90 -5.01
C ALA A 227 -20.32 -5.06 -4.16
N TYR A 228 -19.68 -5.31 -3.01
CA TYR A 228 -20.03 -6.43 -2.14
C TYR A 228 -20.05 -6.04 -0.65
N TYR A 229 -20.90 -6.73 0.09
CA TYR A 229 -21.10 -6.61 1.52
C TYR A 229 -20.84 -7.94 2.21
N VAL A 230 -20.20 -7.90 3.38
CA VAL A 230 -19.89 -9.07 4.20
C VAL A 230 -20.43 -8.87 5.61
N SER A 231 -21.10 -9.88 6.16
CA SER A 231 -21.58 -9.90 7.54
C SER A 231 -21.52 -11.33 8.08
N PRO A 232 -21.17 -11.56 9.36
CA PRO A 232 -21.27 -12.89 9.95
C PRO A 232 -22.70 -13.46 9.96
N LYS A 233 -23.73 -12.61 9.77
CA LYS A 233 -25.14 -13.02 9.63
C LYS A 233 -25.54 -13.35 8.18
N GLY A 234 -24.64 -13.13 7.22
CA GLY A 234 -24.84 -13.39 5.81
C GLY A 234 -24.75 -14.89 5.46
N LYS A 235 -24.72 -15.18 4.16
CA LYS A 235 -24.51 -16.53 3.62
C LYS A 235 -23.66 -16.47 2.36
N ASP A 236 -22.72 -17.38 2.18
CA ASP A 236 -21.86 -17.42 0.99
C ASP A 236 -22.58 -17.90 -0.28
N THR A 237 -23.84 -18.33 -0.15
CA THR A 237 -24.76 -18.60 -1.25
C THR A 237 -25.57 -17.36 -1.68
N ASN A 238 -25.50 -16.25 -0.94
CA ASN A 238 -26.11 -14.98 -1.36
C ASN A 238 -25.32 -14.36 -2.52
N ASP A 239 -25.83 -13.28 -3.11
CA ASP A 239 -25.13 -12.53 -4.16
C ASP A 239 -24.11 -11.51 -3.62
N GLY A 240 -24.16 -11.20 -2.32
CA GLY A 240 -23.30 -10.23 -1.65
C GLY A 240 -23.59 -8.76 -2.01
N ARG A 241 -24.62 -8.45 -2.81
CA ARG A 241 -24.77 -7.11 -3.45
C ARG A 241 -25.45 -6.06 -2.57
N THR A 242 -26.02 -6.46 -1.43
CA THR A 242 -26.64 -5.56 -0.45
C THR A 242 -26.29 -6.01 0.96
N GLU A 243 -26.52 -5.16 1.96
CA GLU A 243 -26.35 -5.53 3.37
C GLU A 243 -27.24 -6.70 3.77
N LYS A 244 -28.46 -6.79 3.21
CA LYS A 244 -29.43 -7.86 3.50
C LYS A 244 -29.03 -9.19 2.85
N THR A 245 -28.35 -9.14 1.72
CA THR A 245 -27.88 -10.31 0.97
C THR A 245 -26.36 -10.45 1.04
N ALA A 246 -25.75 -9.99 2.13
CA ALA A 246 -24.30 -10.03 2.31
C ALA A 246 -23.75 -11.48 2.27
N PHE A 247 -22.51 -11.61 1.82
CA PHE A 247 -21.74 -12.84 2.02
C PHE A 247 -21.46 -13.05 3.51
N ALA A 248 -21.25 -14.31 3.91
CA ALA A 248 -20.86 -14.63 5.28
C ALA A 248 -19.37 -14.38 5.51
N THR A 249 -18.53 -14.69 4.51
CA THR A 249 -17.08 -14.66 4.65
C THR A 249 -16.41 -13.57 3.80
N PRO A 250 -15.34 -12.94 4.31
CA PRO A 250 -14.51 -12.02 3.55
C PRO A 250 -13.87 -12.69 2.32
N GLN A 251 -13.44 -13.95 2.44
CA GLN A 251 -12.83 -14.67 1.32
C GLN A 251 -13.80 -14.82 0.15
N LYS A 252 -15.07 -15.16 0.41
CA LYS A 252 -16.08 -15.30 -0.66
C LYS A 252 -16.25 -14.01 -1.46
N ALA A 253 -16.27 -12.87 -0.77
CA ALA A 253 -16.36 -11.56 -1.41
C ALA A 253 -15.12 -11.24 -2.26
N ILE A 254 -13.92 -11.56 -1.76
CA ILE A 254 -12.66 -11.32 -2.46
C ILE A 254 -12.51 -12.23 -3.69
N ASP A 255 -12.93 -13.48 -3.62
CA ASP A 255 -12.94 -14.37 -4.77
C ASP A 255 -13.86 -13.84 -5.89
N ALA A 256 -14.99 -13.23 -5.52
CA ALA A 256 -15.96 -12.62 -6.44
C ALA A 256 -15.52 -11.25 -7.00
N ALA A 257 -14.73 -10.48 -6.24
CA ALA A 257 -14.35 -9.10 -6.56
C ALA A 257 -13.54 -8.99 -7.86
N GLN A 258 -13.93 -8.06 -8.73
CA GLN A 258 -13.19 -7.69 -9.95
C GLN A 258 -12.41 -6.38 -9.73
N PRO A 259 -11.44 -6.05 -10.60
CA PRO A 259 -10.77 -4.75 -10.55
C PRO A 259 -11.78 -3.59 -10.47
N GLY A 260 -11.62 -2.73 -9.46
CA GLY A 260 -12.50 -1.59 -9.16
C GLY A 260 -13.54 -1.85 -8.07
N ASP A 261 -13.74 -3.11 -7.67
CA ASP A 261 -14.70 -3.44 -6.63
C ASP A 261 -14.20 -3.05 -5.24
N ILE A 262 -15.10 -2.39 -4.49
CA ILE A 262 -14.95 -2.14 -3.06
C ILE A 262 -15.81 -3.16 -2.30
N VAL A 263 -15.18 -3.91 -1.40
CA VAL A 263 -15.83 -4.86 -0.47
C VAL A 263 -15.95 -4.21 0.90
N LEU A 264 -17.18 -4.07 1.40
CA LEU A 264 -17.46 -3.57 2.76
C LEU A 264 -17.72 -4.72 3.74
N VAL A 265 -16.95 -4.74 4.83
CA VAL A 265 -17.07 -5.77 5.88
C VAL A 265 -17.70 -5.18 7.14
N MET A 266 -18.89 -5.66 7.50
CA MET A 266 -19.62 -5.23 8.70
C MET A 266 -19.03 -5.83 9.97
N ASP A 267 -19.45 -5.30 11.12
CA ASP A 267 -19.08 -5.81 12.45
C ASP A 267 -19.26 -7.33 12.56
N GLY A 268 -18.26 -7.94 13.18
CA GLY A 268 -18.20 -9.38 13.35
C GLY A 268 -16.78 -9.82 13.65
N THR A 269 -16.66 -11.08 14.05
CA THR A 269 -15.38 -11.78 14.13
C THR A 269 -15.30 -12.76 12.98
N TYR A 270 -14.24 -12.65 12.20
CA TYR A 270 -13.99 -13.49 11.03
C TYR A 270 -12.76 -14.35 11.28
N MET A 271 -12.95 -15.66 11.17
CA MET A 271 -11.91 -16.66 11.40
C MET A 271 -11.28 -17.12 10.08
N PRO A 272 -10.10 -17.76 10.12
CA PRO A 272 -9.47 -18.26 8.91
C PRO A 272 -10.32 -19.33 8.23
N HIS A 273 -10.32 -19.31 6.90
CA HIS A 273 -10.95 -20.37 6.10
C HIS A 273 -9.94 -21.47 5.73
N ASP A 274 -8.64 -21.16 5.79
CA ASP A 274 -7.53 -22.06 5.48
C ASP A 274 -6.28 -21.59 6.24
N VAL A 275 -5.43 -22.54 6.66
CA VAL A 275 -4.25 -22.28 7.50
C VAL A 275 -3.22 -21.39 6.79
N GLN A 276 -3.13 -21.44 5.47
CA GLN A 276 -2.15 -20.72 4.64
C GLN A 276 -2.73 -19.43 4.10
N ASP A 277 -4.02 -19.42 3.72
CA ASP A 277 -4.67 -18.22 3.21
C ASP A 277 -5.15 -17.27 4.30
N GLY A 278 -5.35 -17.76 5.52
CA GLY A 278 -5.82 -16.92 6.61
C GLY A 278 -7.30 -16.63 6.53
N VAL A 279 -7.69 -15.43 6.97
CA VAL A 279 -9.06 -14.93 6.82
C VAL A 279 -9.30 -14.51 5.37
N VAL A 280 -8.33 -13.85 4.76
CA VAL A 280 -8.35 -13.41 3.37
C VAL A 280 -7.02 -13.66 2.66
N ALA A 281 -7.09 -14.27 1.48
CA ALA A 281 -6.01 -14.26 0.50
C ALA A 281 -6.47 -13.59 -0.79
N PHE A 282 -5.72 -12.58 -1.24
CA PHE A 282 -5.89 -12.01 -2.57
C PHE A 282 -5.33 -12.98 -3.62
N ARG A 283 -6.11 -13.20 -4.69
CA ARG A 283 -5.74 -14.09 -5.82
C ARG A 283 -5.81 -13.40 -7.17
N ARG A 284 -6.31 -12.16 -7.20
CA ARG A 284 -6.54 -11.37 -8.39
C ARG A 284 -5.95 -9.97 -8.17
N PRO A 285 -5.16 -9.43 -9.11
CA PRO A 285 -4.75 -8.04 -9.06
C PRO A 285 -5.91 -7.13 -9.47
N GLY A 286 -5.90 -5.90 -8.97
CA GLY A 286 -6.62 -4.81 -9.61
C GLY A 286 -5.89 -4.33 -10.87
N THR A 287 -6.24 -3.12 -11.29
CA THR A 287 -5.51 -2.39 -12.33
C THR A 287 -5.19 -0.97 -11.81
N PRO A 288 -4.29 -0.21 -12.47
CA PRO A 288 -3.95 1.15 -12.04
C PRO A 288 -5.17 2.03 -11.73
N ALA A 289 -6.19 1.99 -12.61
CA ALA A 289 -7.43 2.76 -12.46
C ALA A 289 -8.51 2.04 -11.62
N ALA A 290 -8.35 0.76 -11.31
CA ALA A 290 -9.39 -0.08 -10.72
C ALA A 290 -8.80 -1.01 -9.65
N TRP A 291 -8.43 -0.43 -8.50
CA TRP A 291 -7.92 -1.19 -7.37
C TRP A 291 -9.02 -2.07 -6.77
N ILE A 292 -8.66 -3.24 -6.25
CA ILE A 292 -9.56 -4.04 -5.42
C ILE A 292 -9.35 -3.59 -3.97
N THR A 293 -10.41 -3.09 -3.35
CA THR A 293 -10.36 -2.57 -1.97
C THR A 293 -11.17 -3.46 -1.03
N LEU A 294 -10.50 -4.02 -0.03
CA LEU A 294 -11.13 -4.62 1.13
C LEU A 294 -11.13 -3.59 2.27
N LYS A 295 -12.30 -3.17 2.73
CA LYS A 295 -12.39 -2.24 3.85
C LYS A 295 -13.55 -2.52 4.80
N ASN A 296 -13.47 -1.97 6.02
CA ASN A 296 -14.59 -2.00 6.94
C ASN A 296 -15.80 -1.26 6.36
N TYR A 297 -16.99 -1.75 6.70
CA TYR A 297 -18.20 -0.94 6.55
C TYR A 297 -18.02 0.32 7.41
N PRO A 298 -18.30 1.52 6.89
CA PRO A 298 -18.04 2.76 7.60
C PRO A 298 -18.67 2.81 9.00
N GLY A 299 -17.87 3.12 10.02
CA GLY A 299 -18.29 3.14 11.42
C GLY A 299 -18.23 1.77 12.13
N HIS A 300 -18.08 0.67 11.38
CA HIS A 300 -17.90 -0.67 11.93
C HIS A 300 -16.41 -0.95 12.18
N ARG A 301 -16.15 -1.91 13.07
CA ARG A 301 -14.82 -2.38 13.48
C ARG A 301 -14.75 -3.91 13.37
N PRO A 302 -14.79 -4.47 12.15
CA PRO A 302 -14.64 -5.91 11.93
C PRO A 302 -13.31 -6.42 12.49
N LEU A 303 -13.39 -7.53 13.21
CA LEU A 303 -12.24 -8.24 13.76
C LEU A 303 -11.87 -9.41 12.85
N LEU A 304 -10.66 -9.39 12.28
CA LEU A 304 -10.05 -10.52 11.59
C LEU A 304 -9.10 -11.23 12.55
N SER A 305 -9.43 -12.46 12.91
CA SER A 305 -8.60 -13.29 13.79
C SER A 305 -7.76 -14.24 12.95
N PRO A 306 -6.42 -14.23 13.05
CA PRO A 306 -5.57 -15.17 12.34
C PRO A 306 -5.36 -16.49 13.10
N ILE A 307 -6.08 -16.75 14.20
CA ILE A 307 -5.87 -17.95 15.02
C ILE A 307 -6.12 -19.21 14.21
N GLY A 308 -5.17 -20.14 14.27
CA GLY A 308 -5.13 -21.34 13.43
C GLY A 308 -4.48 -21.15 12.06
N ALA A 309 -4.12 -19.92 11.66
CA ALA A 309 -3.51 -19.64 10.36
C ALA A 309 -2.25 -18.77 10.45
N TRP A 310 -1.47 -18.71 9.37
CA TRP A 310 -0.21 -17.96 9.36
C TRP A 310 -0.40 -16.45 9.28
N ASN A 311 -1.54 -15.97 8.76
CA ASN A 311 -1.80 -14.56 8.53
C ASN A 311 -3.30 -14.25 8.71
N ALA A 312 -3.66 -13.02 9.05
CA ALA A 312 -5.05 -12.58 8.93
C ALA A 312 -5.34 -12.31 7.44
N ILE A 313 -4.44 -11.59 6.78
CA ILE A 313 -4.52 -11.29 5.35
C ILE A 313 -3.21 -11.64 4.66
N ARG A 314 -3.30 -12.39 3.56
CA ARG A 314 -2.19 -12.75 2.68
C ARG A 314 -2.30 -12.02 1.35
N ILE A 315 -1.23 -11.32 0.97
CA ILE A 315 -1.03 -10.73 -0.37
C ILE A 315 0.25 -11.33 -0.93
N GLY A 316 0.12 -12.46 -1.59
CA GLY A 316 1.22 -13.11 -2.27
C GLY A 316 0.80 -14.46 -2.81
N GLN A 317 1.76 -15.27 -3.22
CA GLN A 317 1.51 -16.60 -3.77
C GLN A 317 1.64 -17.68 -2.70
N ARG A 318 0.84 -18.76 -2.81
CA ARG A 318 0.99 -19.92 -1.90
C ARG A 318 2.36 -20.56 -2.15
N GLY A 319 2.95 -21.11 -1.10
CA GLY A 319 4.29 -21.67 -1.16
C GLY A 319 4.37 -23.05 -1.84
N THR A 320 4.35 -23.17 -3.17
CA THR A 320 4.60 -24.45 -3.89
C THR A 320 6.07 -24.63 -4.28
N LYS A 321 6.61 -25.86 -4.38
CA LYS A 321 8.01 -26.08 -4.80
C LYS A 321 8.32 -25.54 -6.20
N GLU A 322 7.30 -25.48 -7.06
CA GLU A 322 7.38 -24.96 -8.42
C GLU A 322 6.54 -23.68 -8.54
N MET A 323 6.94 -22.79 -9.45
CA MET A 323 6.15 -21.64 -9.86
C MET A 323 4.79 -22.11 -10.39
N PRO A 324 3.65 -21.60 -9.89
CA PRO A 324 2.42 -21.68 -10.65
C PRO A 324 2.59 -20.78 -11.88
N SER A 325 2.91 -21.38 -13.04
CA SER A 325 3.29 -20.71 -14.29
C SER A 325 2.20 -19.80 -14.91
N LYS A 326 1.05 -19.64 -14.25
CA LYS A 326 -0.14 -18.95 -14.78
C LYS A 326 -0.70 -17.85 -13.89
N GLU A 327 -0.17 -17.62 -12.70
CA GLU A 327 -0.72 -16.57 -11.82
C GLU A 327 -0.08 -15.20 -12.07
N PRO A 328 -0.86 -14.10 -12.04
CA PRO A 328 -0.30 -12.75 -12.17
C PRO A 328 0.42 -12.31 -10.88
N ALA A 329 1.29 -11.32 -11.00
CA ALA A 329 1.72 -10.52 -9.85
C ALA A 329 0.49 -9.88 -9.17
N LEU A 330 0.42 -9.92 -7.84
CA LEU A 330 -0.66 -9.28 -7.10
C LEU A 330 -0.36 -7.79 -6.94
N ALA A 331 -1.28 -6.96 -7.43
CA ALA A 331 -1.08 -5.53 -7.47
C ALA A 331 -2.38 -4.74 -7.46
N TYR A 332 -2.28 -3.45 -7.13
CA TYR A 332 -3.41 -2.51 -7.06
C TYR A 332 -4.46 -2.99 -6.05
N LEU A 333 -3.99 -3.26 -4.83
CA LEU A 333 -4.77 -3.85 -3.74
C LEU A 333 -4.72 -2.95 -2.51
N GLU A 334 -5.88 -2.77 -1.86
CA GLU A 334 -5.98 -2.00 -0.62
C GLU A 334 -6.67 -2.81 0.50
N VAL A 335 -6.09 -2.72 1.70
CA VAL A 335 -6.62 -3.28 2.94
C VAL A 335 -6.77 -2.16 3.96
N ARG A 336 -8.01 -1.91 4.43
CA ARG A 336 -8.31 -0.73 5.23
C ARG A 336 -9.29 -0.91 6.38
N GLY A 337 -8.99 -0.30 7.52
CA GLY A 337 -9.97 -0.07 8.59
C GLY A 337 -10.34 -1.29 9.45
N PHE A 338 -9.53 -2.36 9.42
CA PHE A 338 -9.77 -3.57 10.20
C PHE A 338 -9.11 -3.53 11.57
N ILE A 339 -9.69 -4.28 12.52
CA ILE A 339 -8.93 -4.80 13.65
C ILE A 339 -8.44 -6.18 13.25
N MET A 340 -7.14 -6.42 13.29
CA MET A 340 -6.51 -7.71 13.08
C MET A 340 -5.84 -8.11 14.39
N ARG A 341 -6.36 -9.15 15.05
CA ARG A 341 -5.90 -9.49 16.40
C ARG A 341 -5.64 -10.98 16.55
N GLY A 342 -4.40 -11.32 16.90
CA GLY A 342 -4.03 -12.68 17.34
C GLY A 342 -4.28 -12.89 18.83
N GLU A 343 -3.58 -13.82 19.45
CA GLU A 343 -3.70 -14.15 20.89
C GLU A 343 -2.33 -14.24 21.57
N ALA A 344 -1.39 -13.37 21.18
CA ALA A 344 -0.07 -13.33 21.78
C ALA A 344 -0.13 -13.12 23.31
N ASP A 345 -1.05 -12.31 23.81
CA ASP A 345 -1.26 -12.14 25.25
C ASP A 345 -1.74 -13.39 25.99
N LEU A 346 -2.38 -14.31 25.27
CA LEU A 346 -2.92 -15.56 25.83
C LEU A 346 -2.09 -16.79 25.45
N ALA A 347 -0.99 -16.62 24.72
CA ALA A 347 -0.25 -17.74 24.14
C ALA A 347 0.30 -18.71 25.19
N LYS A 348 0.74 -18.23 26.35
CA LYS A 348 1.22 -19.08 27.45
C LYS A 348 0.11 -19.88 28.12
N GLU A 349 -1.13 -19.38 28.10
CA GLU A 349 -2.28 -20.08 28.68
C GLU A 349 -2.86 -21.08 27.69
N LYS A 350 -3.07 -20.66 26.44
CA LYS A 350 -3.79 -21.43 25.42
C LYS A 350 -2.91 -22.31 24.54
N PHE A 351 -1.64 -21.95 24.38
CA PHE A 351 -0.73 -22.52 23.38
C PHE A 351 0.67 -22.78 23.95
N ALA A 352 0.76 -23.11 25.25
CA ALA A 352 2.03 -23.26 25.98
C ALA A 352 3.00 -24.23 25.29
N ASP A 353 2.47 -25.34 24.78
CA ASP A 353 3.21 -26.38 24.08
C ASP A 353 3.67 -25.97 22.66
N LYS A 354 3.13 -24.87 22.12
CA LYS A 354 3.42 -24.36 20.77
C LYS A 354 4.39 -23.18 20.78
N VAL A 355 4.54 -22.48 21.91
CA VAL A 355 5.51 -21.39 22.04
C VAL A 355 6.92 -21.89 21.67
N GLY A 356 7.58 -21.16 20.78
CA GLY A 356 8.91 -21.54 20.28
C GLY A 356 8.93 -22.67 19.24
N LYS A 357 7.78 -23.04 18.69
CA LYS A 357 7.66 -24.00 17.58
C LYS A 357 7.11 -23.30 16.33
N PRO A 358 7.28 -23.90 15.13
CA PRO A 358 6.69 -23.40 13.89
C PRO A 358 5.17 -23.68 13.84
N ASP A 359 4.41 -23.10 14.76
CA ASP A 359 2.95 -23.23 14.84
C ASP A 359 2.25 -21.89 14.53
N PRO A 360 1.22 -21.87 13.65
CA PRO A 360 0.53 -20.64 13.28
C PRO A 360 -0.11 -19.90 14.46
N ASN A 361 -0.52 -20.58 15.54
CA ASN A 361 -1.14 -19.93 16.69
C ASN A 361 -0.19 -19.00 17.46
N THR A 362 1.12 -19.25 17.38
CA THR A 362 2.15 -18.43 18.04
C THR A 362 3.03 -17.67 17.05
N ASN A 363 2.81 -17.84 15.74
CA ASN A 363 3.61 -17.21 14.68
C ASN A 363 2.76 -16.46 13.63
N ASN A 364 1.45 -16.31 13.85
CA ASN A 364 0.55 -15.61 12.94
C ASN A 364 0.91 -14.13 12.78
N ASN A 365 0.68 -13.59 11.58
CA ASN A 365 0.84 -12.17 11.28
C ASN A 365 -0.52 -11.49 11.05
N GLY A 366 -0.55 -10.16 11.09
CA GLY A 366 -1.70 -9.40 10.61
C GLY A 366 -1.80 -9.43 9.09
N VAL A 367 -1.01 -8.60 8.41
CA VAL A 367 -0.94 -8.55 6.94
C VAL A 367 0.43 -9.02 6.46
N ASN A 368 0.46 -9.96 5.54
CA ASN A 368 1.69 -10.49 4.99
C ASN A 368 1.72 -10.30 3.47
N ILE A 369 2.51 -9.32 3.02
CA ILE A 369 2.84 -9.13 1.61
C ILE A 369 4.11 -9.92 1.32
N THR A 370 4.04 -10.90 0.41
CA THR A 370 5.16 -11.80 0.12
C THR A 370 5.50 -11.86 -1.35
N SER A 371 6.76 -11.57 -1.67
CA SER A 371 7.36 -11.82 -2.97
C SER A 371 8.14 -13.13 -2.92
N ARG A 372 7.52 -14.21 -3.41
CA ARG A 372 8.16 -15.55 -3.42
C ARG A 372 8.94 -15.81 -4.70
N TYR A 373 8.62 -15.09 -5.76
CA TYR A 373 9.00 -15.41 -7.11
C TYR A 373 9.39 -14.14 -7.87
N GLU A 374 10.54 -14.15 -8.55
CA GLU A 374 11.11 -12.97 -9.21
C GLU A 374 10.23 -12.44 -10.35
N SER A 375 9.45 -13.30 -11.01
CA SER A 375 8.52 -12.93 -12.08
C SER A 375 7.15 -12.43 -11.60
N GLN A 376 6.87 -12.51 -10.29
CA GLN A 376 5.57 -12.15 -9.69
C GLN A 376 5.78 -11.26 -8.47
N ILE A 377 6.46 -10.13 -8.68
CA ILE A 377 6.71 -9.14 -7.63
C ILE A 377 5.40 -8.47 -7.25
N PRO A 378 4.91 -8.55 -6.01
CA PRO A 378 3.76 -7.76 -5.60
C PRO A 378 4.08 -6.26 -5.68
N HIS A 379 3.18 -5.46 -6.23
CA HIS A 379 3.41 -4.01 -6.39
C HIS A 379 2.13 -3.19 -6.21
N HIS A 380 2.24 -1.90 -5.88
CA HIS A 380 1.08 -1.02 -5.74
C HIS A 380 0.07 -1.56 -4.71
N ILE A 381 0.56 -1.74 -3.48
CA ILE A 381 -0.23 -2.29 -2.37
C ILE A 381 -0.32 -1.25 -1.27
N ARG A 382 -1.50 -1.15 -0.67
CA ARG A 382 -1.78 -0.19 0.39
C ARG A 382 -2.40 -0.89 1.61
N VAL A 383 -1.78 -0.70 2.77
CA VAL A 383 -2.30 -1.15 4.07
C VAL A 383 -2.51 0.08 4.95
N ALA A 384 -3.77 0.44 5.20
CA ALA A 384 -4.10 1.73 5.80
C ALA A 384 -5.14 1.68 6.92
N ASP A 385 -5.01 2.56 7.92
CA ASP A 385 -6.02 2.78 8.97
C ASP A 385 -6.42 1.52 9.75
N ASN A 386 -5.56 0.51 9.82
CA ASN A 386 -5.83 -0.74 10.56
C ASN A 386 -5.30 -0.66 11.99
N VAL A 387 -5.90 -1.46 12.88
CA VAL A 387 -5.31 -1.82 14.18
C VAL A 387 -4.82 -3.25 14.07
N ILE A 388 -3.52 -3.48 14.20
CA ILE A 388 -2.90 -4.81 14.13
C ILE A 388 -2.24 -5.10 15.47
N GLU A 389 -2.79 -6.05 16.22
CA GLU A 389 -2.36 -6.27 17.60
C GLU A 389 -2.32 -7.73 18.05
N TYR A 390 -1.41 -8.02 18.97
CA TYR A 390 -1.29 -9.34 19.60
C TYR A 390 -1.15 -10.49 18.61
N CYS A 391 -0.62 -10.23 17.42
CA CYS A 391 -0.19 -11.28 16.50
C CYS A 391 1.06 -11.96 17.09
N GLY A 392 1.12 -13.30 17.05
CA GLY A 392 2.27 -14.04 17.58
C GLY A 392 3.56 -13.74 16.80
N GLY A 393 3.41 -13.50 15.50
CA GLY A 393 4.39 -12.97 14.54
C GLY A 393 4.27 -11.48 14.32
N GLY A 394 4.77 -10.99 13.17
CA GLY A 394 4.80 -9.56 12.87
C GLY A 394 3.42 -8.94 12.68
N GLY A 395 3.35 -7.62 12.80
CA GLY A 395 2.10 -6.90 12.53
C GLY A 395 1.77 -6.88 11.04
N THR A 396 2.56 -6.13 10.27
CA THR A 396 2.47 -6.12 8.81
C THR A 396 3.84 -6.18 8.16
N SER A 397 3.95 -6.88 7.02
CA SER A 397 5.19 -6.99 6.26
C SER A 397 5.04 -6.56 4.79
N GLY A 398 6.13 -6.05 4.21
CA GLY A 398 6.25 -5.67 2.80
C GLY A 398 7.41 -6.37 2.11
N ALA A 399 7.11 -7.15 1.07
CA ALA A 399 8.07 -7.66 0.10
C ALA A 399 7.54 -7.38 -1.31
N GLY A 400 8.25 -6.59 -2.10
CA GLY A 400 7.75 -6.09 -3.39
C GLY A 400 8.24 -4.68 -3.72
N ASP A 401 7.44 -3.96 -4.52
CA ASP A 401 7.67 -2.58 -4.93
C ASP A 401 6.41 -1.71 -4.71
N TRP A 402 6.52 -0.38 -4.70
CA TRP A 402 5.34 0.51 -4.64
C TRP A 402 4.35 0.19 -3.50
N ILE A 403 4.87 0.04 -2.26
CA ILE A 403 4.08 -0.34 -1.09
C ILE A 403 3.90 0.86 -0.16
N THR A 404 2.65 1.12 0.24
CA THR A 404 2.29 2.13 1.24
C THR A 404 1.71 1.47 2.49
N ILE A 405 2.33 1.74 3.64
CA ILE A 405 1.81 1.38 4.97
C ILE A 405 1.59 2.67 5.73
N GLU A 406 0.34 3.07 5.94
CA GLU A 406 0.06 4.36 6.61
C GLU A 406 -1.11 4.35 7.59
N ASN A 407 -1.04 5.25 8.57
CA ASN A 407 -2.10 5.46 9.56
C ASN A 407 -2.50 4.21 10.38
N ASN A 408 -1.65 3.19 10.44
CA ASN A 408 -1.96 1.97 11.20
C ASN A 408 -1.51 2.12 12.66
N ILE A 409 -2.24 1.46 13.57
CA ILE A 409 -1.79 1.20 14.94
C ILE A 409 -1.29 -0.25 14.97
N VAL A 410 0.01 -0.45 15.14
CA VAL A 410 0.66 -1.76 15.07
C VAL A 410 1.35 -2.05 16.40
N ARG A 411 0.69 -2.81 17.28
CA ARG A 411 1.14 -2.93 18.67
C ARG A 411 1.13 -4.33 19.25
N ASN A 412 2.02 -4.60 20.20
CA ASN A 412 2.05 -5.86 20.96
C ASN A 412 2.17 -7.11 20.08
N ASN A 413 2.84 -6.99 18.94
CA ASN A 413 3.07 -8.12 18.04
C ASN A 413 4.45 -8.75 18.28
N CYS A 414 4.68 -9.88 17.60
CA CYS A 414 5.92 -10.66 17.51
C CYS A 414 6.44 -11.30 18.80
N TRP A 415 5.59 -11.41 19.82
CA TRP A 415 5.96 -11.93 21.15
C TRP A 415 6.50 -13.36 21.13
N TRP A 416 5.96 -14.24 20.29
CA TRP A 416 6.26 -15.69 20.37
C TRP A 416 6.81 -16.30 19.11
N THR A 417 7.01 -15.48 18.07
CA THR A 417 7.48 -15.96 16.78
C THR A 417 8.93 -16.43 16.85
N ILE A 418 9.18 -17.55 16.20
CA ILE A 418 10.55 -18.06 16.00
C ILE A 418 11.20 -17.48 14.76
N TYR A 419 10.64 -16.44 14.13
CA TYR A 419 11.08 -15.87 12.85
C TYR A 419 11.57 -14.42 12.94
N ALA A 420 11.89 -13.93 14.13
CA ALA A 420 12.46 -12.60 14.33
C ALA A 420 11.56 -11.46 13.81
N GLY A 421 10.32 -11.40 14.29
CA GLY A 421 9.33 -10.43 13.81
C GLY A 421 9.56 -9.01 14.33
N SER A 422 8.93 -8.04 13.66
CA SER A 422 8.79 -6.65 14.12
C SER A 422 7.35 -6.18 13.86
N GLY A 423 6.98 -4.99 14.34
CA GLY A 423 5.66 -4.41 14.09
C GLY A 423 5.40 -4.24 12.59
N ILE A 424 6.20 -3.40 11.95
CA ILE A 424 6.18 -3.17 10.50
C ILE A 424 7.54 -3.57 9.93
N SER A 425 7.57 -4.49 8.96
CA SER A 425 8.82 -5.01 8.39
C SER A 425 8.85 -4.94 6.88
N PHE A 426 9.96 -4.50 6.30
CA PHE A 426 10.21 -4.64 4.86
C PHE A 426 11.41 -5.54 4.63
N ASN A 427 11.18 -6.74 4.12
CA ASN A 427 12.23 -7.71 3.81
C ASN A 427 11.94 -8.30 2.44
N GLY A 428 12.91 -8.25 1.53
CA GLY A 428 12.72 -8.71 0.14
C GLY A 428 12.03 -7.67 -0.74
N LEU A 429 12.40 -6.38 -0.60
CA LEU A 429 12.08 -5.37 -1.60
C LEU A 429 12.66 -5.78 -2.96
N ALA A 430 11.90 -5.59 -4.03
CA ALA A 430 12.26 -6.02 -5.37
C ALA A 430 11.79 -4.98 -6.39
N ASN A 431 12.57 -4.76 -7.45
CA ASN A 431 12.25 -3.77 -8.47
C ASN A 431 11.18 -4.31 -9.41
N PHE A 432 9.96 -3.77 -9.33
CA PHE A 432 8.90 -4.02 -10.30
C PHE A 432 9.21 -3.31 -11.64
N ASP A 433 9.77 -2.11 -11.56
CA ASP A 433 10.13 -1.28 -12.70
C ASP A 433 11.56 -0.71 -12.60
N ALA A 434 11.99 -0.06 -13.67
CA ALA A 434 13.30 0.57 -13.80
C ALA A 434 13.39 1.98 -13.18
N ALA A 435 12.36 2.48 -12.48
CA ALA A 435 12.43 3.80 -11.86
C ALA A 435 13.48 3.79 -10.74
N ASP A 436 14.59 4.46 -10.99
CA ASP A 436 15.68 4.62 -10.03
C ASP A 436 15.50 5.88 -9.20
N ASN A 437 15.89 5.78 -7.93
CA ASN A 437 15.93 6.88 -6.97
C ASN A 437 14.59 7.60 -6.73
N ALA A 438 13.47 7.05 -7.21
CA ALA A 438 12.13 7.47 -6.87
C ALA A 438 11.74 6.89 -5.51
N TYR A 439 11.00 7.65 -4.70
CA TYR A 439 10.32 7.06 -3.56
C TYR A 439 9.27 6.07 -4.06
N LYS A 440 9.35 4.83 -3.56
CA LYS A 440 8.44 3.73 -3.92
C LYS A 440 7.85 3.04 -2.70
N ILE A 441 8.56 3.07 -1.57
CA ILE A 441 8.04 2.56 -0.30
C ILE A 441 7.72 3.76 0.59
N LEU A 442 6.51 3.78 1.14
CA LEU A 442 6.07 4.78 2.11
C LEU A 442 5.61 4.11 3.39
N VAL A 443 6.22 4.50 4.51
CA VAL A 443 5.80 4.13 5.87
C VAL A 443 5.49 5.41 6.62
N ARG A 444 4.21 5.78 6.70
CA ARG A 444 3.82 7.11 7.18
C ARG A 444 2.75 7.11 8.25
N ASN A 445 2.91 7.96 9.26
CA ASN A 445 1.85 8.26 10.25
C ASN A 445 1.33 7.00 10.98
N ASN A 446 2.16 5.97 11.12
CA ASN A 446 1.82 4.79 11.90
C ASN A 446 2.21 5.00 13.37
N VAL A 447 1.48 4.32 14.26
CA VAL A 447 1.86 4.14 15.66
C VAL A 447 2.34 2.71 15.84
N ALA A 448 3.64 2.51 16.11
CA ALA A 448 4.20 1.18 16.34
C ALA A 448 4.74 1.04 17.77
N SER A 449 4.12 0.18 18.59
CA SER A 449 4.49 0.09 20.01
C SER A 449 4.37 -1.29 20.66
N GLY A 450 5.20 -1.58 21.66
CA GLY A 450 5.12 -2.85 22.39
C GLY A 450 5.43 -4.11 21.55
N ASN A 451 5.90 -3.94 20.31
CA ASN A 451 6.32 -5.06 19.47
C ASN A 451 7.64 -5.57 20.02
N ARG A 452 7.75 -6.87 20.32
CA ARG A 452 8.91 -7.43 21.02
C ARG A 452 9.02 -8.92 20.79
N CYS A 453 10.21 -9.46 20.56
CA CYS A 453 10.41 -10.91 20.58
C CYS A 453 10.71 -11.38 22.02
N PHE A 454 9.98 -12.37 22.53
CA PHE A 454 10.30 -13.08 23.78
C PHE A 454 10.90 -14.48 23.55
N VAL A 455 10.91 -14.93 22.29
CA VAL A 455 11.47 -16.22 21.90
C VAL A 455 12.62 -15.99 20.92
N ALA A 456 13.67 -16.79 21.07
CA ALA A 456 14.82 -16.74 20.20
C ALA A 456 14.47 -17.07 18.75
N TRP A 457 15.06 -16.32 17.81
CA TRP A 457 14.97 -16.66 16.40
C TRP A 457 15.57 -18.05 16.17
N GLY A 458 14.80 -18.94 15.56
CA GLY A 458 15.21 -20.33 15.32
C GLY A 458 16.52 -20.47 14.55
N ARG A 459 16.90 -19.49 13.72
CA ARG A 459 18.13 -19.52 12.91
C ARG A 459 19.39 -19.11 13.67
N VAL A 460 19.32 -18.03 14.44
CA VAL A 460 20.50 -17.47 15.15
C VAL A 460 20.50 -17.77 16.64
N LYS A 461 19.46 -18.43 17.15
CA LYS A 461 19.30 -18.89 18.54
C LYS A 461 19.44 -17.79 19.60
N ARG A 462 19.06 -16.56 19.26
CA ARG A 462 18.96 -15.41 20.18
C ARG A 462 17.80 -14.50 19.81
N ILE A 463 17.42 -13.61 20.73
CA ILE A 463 16.59 -12.45 20.38
C ILE A 463 17.41 -11.60 19.42
N SER A 464 16.85 -11.33 18.24
CA SER A 464 17.47 -10.44 17.26
C SER A 464 16.59 -9.28 16.88
N ASP A 465 15.29 -9.29 17.17
CA ASP A 465 14.31 -8.37 16.60
C ASP A 465 13.22 -8.02 17.62
N GLY A 466 12.19 -7.32 17.16
CA GLY A 466 11.17 -6.69 17.99
C GLY A 466 11.12 -5.18 17.76
N ASN A 467 11.43 -4.71 16.56
CA ASN A 467 11.43 -3.29 16.24
C ASN A 467 10.00 -2.77 16.08
N GLY A 468 9.81 -1.46 16.22
CA GLY A 468 8.57 -0.81 15.79
C GLY A 468 8.43 -0.90 14.27
N ILE A 469 9.41 -0.34 13.56
CA ILE A 469 9.52 -0.35 12.10
C ILE A 469 10.93 -0.83 11.72
N ILE A 470 11.05 -1.77 10.79
CA ILE A 470 12.33 -2.20 10.24
C ILE A 470 12.31 -2.22 8.70
N ILE A 471 13.33 -1.63 8.10
CA ILE A 471 13.71 -1.83 6.69
C ILE A 471 14.89 -2.80 6.70
N ASP A 472 14.60 -4.05 6.35
CA ASP A 472 15.46 -5.21 6.57
C ASP A 472 16.03 -5.72 5.24
N THR A 473 17.29 -5.39 5.00
CA THR A 473 18.09 -5.83 3.86
C THR A 473 17.45 -5.57 2.48
N ASN A 474 17.56 -4.32 2.01
CA ASN A 474 17.30 -4.02 0.58
C ASN A 474 18.58 -3.98 -0.28
N TYR A 475 19.72 -4.33 0.31
CA TYR A 475 21.03 -4.39 -0.33
C TYR A 475 21.77 -5.67 0.02
N VAL A 476 22.01 -6.52 -0.99
CA VAL A 476 22.86 -7.71 -0.83
C VAL A 476 23.91 -7.74 -1.94
N PRO A 477 25.11 -7.15 -1.72
CA PRO A 477 26.18 -7.07 -2.72
C PRO A 477 26.53 -8.43 -3.33
N ALA A 478 26.61 -9.47 -2.50
CA ALA A 478 27.01 -10.81 -2.92
C ALA A 478 26.01 -11.53 -3.85
N LYS A 479 24.81 -10.97 -4.03
CA LYS A 479 23.75 -11.55 -4.89
C LYS A 479 23.27 -10.60 -6.00
N ASN A 480 23.92 -9.44 -6.15
CA ASN A 480 23.58 -8.40 -7.14
C ASN A 480 22.08 -8.00 -7.15
N LYS A 481 21.39 -8.11 -6.01
CA LYS A 481 19.99 -7.67 -5.83
C LYS A 481 19.99 -6.31 -5.15
N VAL A 482 20.10 -5.26 -5.94
CA VAL A 482 20.08 -3.86 -5.50
C VAL A 482 18.67 -3.31 -5.73
N TYR A 483 18.02 -2.78 -4.69
CA TYR A 483 16.72 -2.14 -4.82
C TYR A 483 16.86 -0.67 -5.23
N PHE A 484 16.37 -0.28 -6.39
CA PHE A 484 16.61 1.05 -6.97
C PHE A 484 15.74 2.14 -6.33
N GLY A 485 14.58 1.75 -5.79
CA GLY A 485 13.66 2.66 -5.12
C GLY A 485 14.18 3.20 -3.79
N ARG A 486 13.64 4.36 -3.38
CA ARG A 486 13.81 4.92 -2.04
C ARG A 486 12.66 4.49 -1.13
N THR A 487 12.97 4.38 0.15
CA THR A 487 12.00 4.16 1.23
C THR A 487 11.88 5.42 2.05
N LEU A 488 10.67 5.98 2.16
CA LEU A 488 10.36 7.12 3.03
C LEU A 488 9.68 6.62 4.31
N VAL A 489 10.35 6.76 5.44
CA VAL A 489 9.79 6.50 6.78
C VAL A 489 9.51 7.86 7.43
N GLN A 490 8.24 8.27 7.49
CA GLN A 490 7.89 9.64 7.83
C GLN A 490 6.77 9.75 8.88
N SER A 491 6.91 10.67 9.83
CA SER A 491 5.81 11.03 10.75
C SER A 491 5.24 9.87 11.57
N ASN A 492 6.02 8.82 11.81
CA ASN A 492 5.59 7.71 12.65
C ASN A 492 5.89 8.00 14.13
N LEU A 493 5.07 7.43 15.00
CA LEU A 493 5.29 7.39 16.44
C LEU A 493 5.69 5.96 16.84
N THR A 494 6.87 5.81 17.43
CA THR A 494 7.39 4.49 17.85
C THR A 494 7.79 4.50 19.32
N PHE A 495 7.25 3.59 20.12
CA PHE A 495 7.58 3.55 21.54
C PHE A 495 7.44 2.17 22.19
N ASN A 496 8.19 1.93 23.26
CA ASN A 496 8.14 0.68 24.05
C ASN A 496 8.34 -0.61 23.22
N ASN A 497 8.99 -0.52 22.05
CA ASN A 497 9.33 -1.72 21.29
C ASN A 497 10.56 -2.42 21.92
N GLY A 498 10.65 -3.74 21.73
CA GLY A 498 11.74 -4.56 22.27
C GLY A 498 13.09 -4.21 21.66
N GLY A 499 13.14 -4.07 20.34
CA GLY A 499 14.25 -3.51 19.57
C GLY A 499 14.11 -2.00 19.37
N SER A 500 14.68 -1.49 18.28
CA SER A 500 14.63 -0.06 17.95
C SER A 500 13.20 0.39 17.63
N GLY A 501 12.94 1.69 17.76
CA GLY A 501 11.70 2.27 17.24
C GLY A 501 11.67 2.18 15.72
N ILE A 502 12.73 2.67 15.06
CA ILE A 502 12.93 2.56 13.60
C ILE A 502 14.33 1.99 13.34
N HIS A 503 14.43 0.99 12.48
CA HIS A 503 15.69 0.31 12.17
C HIS A 503 15.88 0.18 10.65
N ALA A 504 16.97 0.68 10.09
CA ALA A 504 17.39 0.41 8.72
C ALA A 504 18.57 -0.58 8.72
N PHE A 505 18.28 -1.88 8.71
CA PHE A 505 19.33 -2.90 8.78
C PHE A 505 19.84 -3.23 7.38
N ARG A 506 21.13 -3.01 7.12
CA ARG A 506 21.80 -3.32 5.83
C ARG A 506 20.99 -2.83 4.63
N SER A 507 20.49 -1.62 4.74
CA SER A 507 19.63 -1.01 3.74
C SER A 507 20.25 0.28 3.21
N HIS A 508 19.97 0.63 1.97
CA HIS A 508 20.32 1.90 1.37
C HIS A 508 19.09 2.64 0.87
N ARG A 509 19.24 3.95 0.59
CA ARG A 509 18.18 4.80 0.06
C ARG A 509 16.94 4.83 0.96
N VAL A 510 17.17 4.91 2.27
CA VAL A 510 16.13 5.06 3.29
C VAL A 510 16.20 6.47 3.86
N ASP A 511 15.12 7.23 3.73
CA ASP A 511 14.99 8.56 4.31
C ASP A 511 14.04 8.48 5.52
N ILE A 512 14.54 8.83 6.70
CA ILE A 512 13.81 8.78 7.98
C ILE A 512 13.57 10.21 8.44
N ILE A 513 12.35 10.73 8.28
CA ILE A 513 12.05 12.17 8.43
C ILE A 513 10.87 12.40 9.38
N ASN A 514 11.01 13.34 10.32
CA ASN A 514 9.92 13.78 11.21
C ASN A 514 9.25 12.67 12.03
N ASN A 515 9.99 11.64 12.44
CA ASN A 515 9.46 10.58 13.30
C ASN A 515 9.71 10.91 14.78
N THR A 516 8.84 10.41 15.65
CA THR A 516 9.03 10.46 17.11
C THR A 516 9.31 9.05 17.61
N ALA A 517 10.46 8.85 18.25
CA ALA A 517 10.87 7.58 18.84
C ALA A 517 11.17 7.78 20.33
N TYR A 518 10.49 7.02 21.20
CA TYR A 518 10.57 7.18 22.65
C TYR A 518 10.59 5.83 23.37
N TYR A 519 11.55 5.63 24.26
CA TYR A 519 11.61 4.47 25.17
C TYR A 519 11.48 3.09 24.48
N ASN A 520 12.06 2.98 23.28
CA ASN A 520 12.31 1.70 22.60
C ASN A 520 13.60 1.05 23.16
N GLY A 521 13.89 -0.18 22.74
CA GLY A 521 14.98 -0.98 23.30
C GLY A 521 14.60 -1.65 24.63
N ALA A 522 13.32 -2.02 24.77
CA ALA A 522 12.81 -2.62 26.01
C ALA A 522 13.37 -4.03 26.27
N SER A 523 13.94 -4.70 25.26
CA SER A 523 14.57 -6.01 25.39
C SER A 523 16.02 -5.87 25.89
N PRO A 524 16.37 -6.41 27.09
CA PRO A 524 17.73 -6.32 27.61
C PRO A 524 18.76 -7.06 26.75
N GLU A 525 18.31 -7.98 25.89
CA GLU A 525 19.16 -8.71 24.95
C GLU A 525 19.64 -7.85 23.77
N LEU A 526 19.01 -6.69 23.54
CA LEU A 526 19.27 -5.80 22.40
C LEU A 526 19.79 -4.46 22.90
N ASN A 527 20.90 -3.98 22.34
CA ASN A 527 21.47 -2.67 22.68
C ASN A 527 21.48 -1.76 21.45
N TRP A 528 20.29 -1.48 20.92
CA TRP A 528 20.12 -0.62 19.75
C TRP A 528 19.54 0.75 20.13
N GLY A 529 19.79 1.76 19.29
CA GLY A 529 19.25 3.10 19.47
C GLY A 529 17.74 3.19 19.23
N GLN A 530 17.14 4.32 19.63
CA GLN A 530 15.73 4.62 19.34
C GLN A 530 15.43 4.61 17.83
N ILE A 531 16.37 5.17 17.06
CA ILE A 531 16.46 5.03 15.61
C ILE A 531 17.86 4.49 15.33
N PHE A 532 17.96 3.40 14.56
CA PHE A 532 19.22 2.71 14.28
C PHE A 532 19.37 2.48 12.78
N VAL A 533 20.47 2.94 12.18
CA VAL A 533 20.70 2.96 10.73
C VAL A 533 22.04 2.36 10.35
#